data_AF-A0A964G723-F1
#
_entry.id   AF-A0A964G723-F1
#
_cell.length_a   1.000
_cell.length_b   1.000
_cell.length_c   1.000
_cell.angle_alpha   90.00
_cell.angle_beta   90.00
_cell.angle_gamma   90.00
#
_symmetry.space_group_name_H-M   'P 1'
#
loop_
_entity.id
_entity.type
_entity.pdbx_description
1 polymer ?
#
loop_
_entity_poly.entity_id
_entity_poly.type
_entity_poly.pdbx_seq_one_letter_code
_entity_poly.pdbx_strand_id
1 'polypeptide(L)'
;MTSISYARPEYATKESRNCPYCHTREGPPQLGEVGIYYGTHNHSLEGYVPSPKMTPTPEPTKEIEIGVHMNTWTVGMSALATIFLILLVVLIIRL
;
A
#
# COMPACT_ATOMS: atom_id res chain seq x y z
N MET A 1 30.75 -3.72 -12.37
CA MET A 1 29.50 -4.52 -12.36
C MET A 1 29.17 -4.84 -10.92
N THR A 2 28.30 -4.05 -10.29
CA THR A 2 27.79 -4.32 -8.93
C THR A 2 26.75 -5.43 -9.01
N SER A 3 27.12 -6.63 -8.58
CA SER A 3 26.19 -7.74 -8.38
C SER A 3 25.19 -7.35 -7.29
N ILE A 4 23.93 -7.09 -7.66
CA ILE A 4 22.85 -6.95 -6.70
C ILE A 4 22.54 -8.35 -6.16
N SER A 5 23.08 -8.67 -4.98
CA SER A 5 22.69 -9.88 -4.26
C SER A 5 21.24 -9.75 -3.80
N TYR A 6 20.34 -10.43 -4.51
CA TYR A 6 18.97 -10.59 -4.05
C TYR A 6 18.96 -11.63 -2.94
N ALA A 7 18.50 -11.24 -1.74
CA ALA A 7 18.23 -12.19 -0.69
C ALA A 7 17.23 -13.24 -1.21
N ARG A 8 17.49 -14.51 -0.91
CA ARG A 8 16.57 -15.57 -1.30
C ARG A 8 15.19 -15.30 -0.71
N PRO A 9 14.10 -15.58 -1.44
CA PRO A 9 12.75 -15.28 -0.98
C PRO A 9 12.45 -15.94 0.37
N GLU A 10 12.98 -17.15 0.62
CA GLU A 10 12.80 -17.85 1.91
C GLU A 10 13.41 -17.08 3.10
N TYR A 11 14.49 -16.33 2.88
CA TYR A 11 15.12 -15.50 3.91
C TYR A 11 14.32 -14.23 4.17
N ALA A 12 13.82 -13.58 3.11
CA ALA A 12 13.03 -12.36 3.25
C ALA A 12 11.69 -12.61 3.97
N THR A 13 11.06 -13.78 3.75
CA THR A 13 9.87 -14.21 4.50
C THR A 13 10.18 -14.37 5.99
N LYS A 14 11.31 -14.97 6.37
CA LYS A 14 11.69 -15.16 7.77
C LYS A 14 12.03 -13.85 8.48
N GLU A 15 12.74 -12.95 7.80
CA GLU A 15 13.18 -11.66 8.34
C GLU A 15 12.05 -10.61 8.26
N SER A 16 10.87 -10.97 7.75
CA SER A 16 9.75 -10.04 7.51
C SER A 16 10.16 -8.79 6.70
N ARG A 17 11.14 -8.94 5.80
CA ARG A 17 11.64 -7.85 4.95
C ARG A 17 10.85 -7.83 3.66
N ASN A 18 10.51 -6.63 3.19
CA ASN A 18 9.90 -6.41 1.88
C ASN A 18 10.87 -6.87 0.79
N CYS A 19 10.74 -8.12 0.36
CA CYS A 19 11.50 -8.66 -0.76
C CYS A 19 11.04 -7.94 -2.03
N PRO A 20 11.92 -7.30 -2.81
CA PRO A 20 11.53 -6.61 -4.05
C PRO A 20 11.01 -7.57 -5.15
N TYR A 21 11.07 -8.88 -4.90
CA TYR A 21 10.48 -9.90 -5.74
C TYR A 21 8.96 -10.01 -5.54
N CYS A 22 8.49 -9.98 -4.29
CA CYS A 22 7.06 -10.06 -3.95
C CYS A 22 6.45 -8.69 -3.66
N HIS A 23 7.25 -7.70 -3.29
CA HIS A 23 6.82 -6.36 -2.92
C HIS A 23 7.30 -5.31 -3.92
N THR A 24 6.53 -4.23 -4.05
CA THR A 24 6.97 -3.05 -4.79
C THR A 24 8.13 -2.37 -4.06
N ARG A 25 9.07 -1.78 -4.81
CA ARG A 25 10.19 -1.00 -4.25
C ARG A 25 9.77 0.39 -3.78
N GLU A 26 8.57 0.82 -4.18
CA GLU A 26 8.08 2.18 -4.01
C GLU A 26 6.84 2.16 -3.10
N GLY A 27 6.87 3.02 -2.08
CA GLY A 27 5.74 3.25 -1.18
C GLY A 27 5.61 2.26 0.00
N PRO A 28 4.44 2.25 0.66
CA PRO A 28 4.08 1.30 1.71
C PRO A 28 4.26 -0.16 1.25
N PRO A 29 4.41 -1.14 2.19
CA PRO A 29 4.57 -2.57 1.87
C PRO A 29 3.38 -3.09 1.05
N GLN A 30 3.48 -2.98 -0.27
CA GLN A 30 2.49 -3.43 -1.23
C GLN A 30 3.06 -4.61 -2.00
N LEU A 31 2.20 -5.58 -2.27
CA LEU A 31 2.56 -6.75 -3.07
C LEU A 31 2.55 -6.34 -4.54
N GLY A 32 3.61 -6.71 -5.28
CA GLY A 32 3.58 -6.65 -6.75
C GLY A 32 2.76 -7.81 -7.32
N GLU A 33 2.61 -7.89 -8.64
CA GLU A 33 1.84 -8.94 -9.33
C GLU A 33 2.23 -10.36 -8.88
N VAL A 34 3.53 -10.62 -8.74
CA VAL A 34 4.07 -11.90 -8.26
C VAL A 34 3.62 -12.19 -6.83
N GLY A 35 3.68 -11.19 -5.93
CA GLY A 35 3.27 -11.34 -4.54
C GLY A 35 1.77 -11.58 -4.40
N ILE A 36 0.96 -10.92 -5.22
CA ILE A 36 -0.49 -11.12 -5.26
C ILE A 36 -0.82 -12.52 -5.77
N TYR A 37 -0.17 -12.98 -6.84
CA TYR A 37 -0.36 -14.34 -7.36
C TYR A 37 0.00 -15.37 -6.30
N TYR A 38 1.17 -15.24 -5.67
CA TYR A 38 1.62 -16.13 -4.60
C TYR A 38 0.61 -16.22 -3.46
N GLY A 39 0.11 -15.08 -2.96
CA GLY A 39 -0.88 -15.05 -1.87
C GLY A 39 -2.25 -15.65 -2.26
N THR A 40 -2.63 -15.57 -3.53
CA THR A 40 -3.91 -16.09 -4.04
C THR A 40 -3.85 -17.53 -4.53
N HIS A 41 -2.64 -18.07 -4.77
CA HIS A 41 -2.43 -19.40 -5.34
C HIS A 41 -1.70 -20.32 -4.36
N ASN A 42 -2.21 -20.43 -3.13
CA ASN A 42 -1.69 -21.31 -2.08
C ASN A 42 -0.19 -21.16 -1.79
N HIS A 43 0.34 -19.94 -1.89
CA HIS A 43 1.78 -19.68 -1.73
C HIS A 43 2.62 -20.49 -2.72
N SER A 44 2.12 -20.64 -3.95
CA SER A 44 2.81 -21.29 -5.06
C SER A 44 2.93 -20.34 -6.24
N LEU A 45 4.05 -20.44 -6.96
CA LEU A 45 4.27 -19.76 -8.24
C LEU A 45 4.09 -20.71 -9.42
N GLU A 46 3.56 -21.91 -9.17
CA GLU A 46 3.26 -22.88 -10.23
C GLU A 46 2.23 -22.30 -11.20
N GLY A 47 2.55 -22.32 -12.49
CA GLY A 47 1.71 -21.75 -13.55
C GLY A 47 1.77 -20.23 -13.68
N TYR A 48 2.57 -19.53 -12.87
CA TYR A 48 2.73 -18.09 -13.00
C TYR A 48 3.48 -17.73 -14.28
N VAL A 49 2.81 -17.06 -15.21
CA VAL A 49 3.43 -16.49 -16.40
C VAL A 49 3.59 -14.98 -16.16
N PRO A 50 4.83 -14.47 -16.05
CA PRO A 50 5.03 -13.04 -15.89
C PRO A 50 4.53 -12.33 -17.14
N SER A 51 3.63 -11.37 -16.95
CA SER A 51 3.22 -10.49 -18.05
C SER A 51 4.47 -9.76 -18.56
N PRO A 52 4.73 -9.70 -19.88
CA PRO A 52 5.87 -8.98 -20.41
C PRO A 52 5.78 -7.54 -19.92
N LYS A 53 6.75 -7.11 -19.09
CA LYS A 53 6.80 -5.76 -18.55
C LYS A 53 6.85 -4.78 -19.71
N MET A 54 5.73 -4.12 -20.01
CA MET A 54 5.76 -2.92 -20.83
C MET A 54 6.58 -1.89 -20.06
N THR A 55 7.71 -1.51 -20.62
CA THR A 55 8.48 -0.31 -20.24
C THR A 55 7.51 0.88 -20.14
N PRO A 56 7.62 1.74 -19.10
CA PRO A 56 6.58 2.71 -18.78
C PRO A 56 6.42 3.71 -19.93
N THR A 57 5.27 3.69 -20.59
CA THR A 57 4.81 4.84 -21.38
C THR A 57 3.87 5.64 -20.48
N PRO A 58 4.22 6.89 -20.13
CA PRO A 58 3.38 7.74 -19.32
C PRO A 58 2.23 8.26 -20.16
N GLU A 59 0.98 7.96 -19.80
CA GLU A 59 -0.10 8.92 -20.00
C GLU A 59 -1.21 8.75 -18.94
N PRO A 60 -1.53 9.82 -18.20
CA PRO A 60 -2.41 9.81 -17.05
C PRO A 60 -3.86 9.75 -17.52
N THR A 61 -4.42 8.55 -17.62
CA THR A 61 -5.82 8.40 -17.99
C THR A 61 -6.63 8.16 -16.73
N LYS A 62 -7.03 9.29 -16.14
CA LYS A 62 -8.19 9.49 -15.24
C LYS A 62 -8.32 8.45 -14.14
N GLU A 63 -7.74 8.78 -13.00
CA GLU A 63 -8.02 8.16 -11.70
C GLU A 63 -9.54 8.05 -11.51
N ILE A 64 -10.04 6.81 -11.49
CA ILE A 64 -11.36 6.53 -10.94
C ILE A 64 -11.15 6.54 -9.43
N GLU A 65 -11.70 7.55 -8.75
CA GLU A 65 -11.71 7.71 -7.29
C GLU A 65 -12.34 6.47 -6.63
N ILE A 66 -11.54 5.42 -6.41
CA ILE A 66 -11.91 4.28 -5.60
C ILE A 66 -11.04 4.37 -4.35
N GLY A 67 -11.64 4.94 -3.31
CA GLY A 67 -11.12 4.95 -1.95
C GLY A 67 -10.11 6.06 -1.70
N VAL A 68 -10.59 7.21 -1.21
CA VAL A 68 -9.73 8.22 -0.58
C VAL A 68 -8.93 7.53 0.52
N HIS A 69 -7.65 7.27 0.25
CA HIS A 69 -6.71 6.81 1.25
C HIS A 69 -6.44 7.97 2.22
N MET A 70 -7.29 8.13 3.22
CA MET A 70 -7.09 9.09 4.29
C MET A 70 -5.97 8.59 5.18
N ASN A 71 -4.92 9.40 5.35
CA ASN A 71 -3.89 9.08 6.32
C ASN A 71 -4.51 9.08 7.74
N THR A 72 -3.99 8.23 8.63
CA THR A 72 -4.49 8.06 10.00
C THR A 72 -4.54 9.38 10.78
N TRP A 73 -3.65 10.30 10.44
CA TRP A 73 -3.56 11.64 11.01
C TRP A 73 -4.73 12.56 10.60
N THR A 74 -5.18 12.47 9.35
CA THR A 74 -6.27 13.28 8.78
C THR A 74 -7.61 12.89 9.39
N VAL A 75 -7.82 11.59 9.60
CA VAL A 75 -9.02 11.07 10.28
C VAL A 75 -9.02 11.51 11.75
N GLY A 76 -7.87 11.39 12.43
CA GLY A 76 -7.72 11.82 13.82
C GLY A 76 -7.99 13.31 14.04
N MET A 77 -7.42 14.17 13.18
CA MET A 77 -7.67 15.61 13.23
C MET A 77 -9.13 15.97 12.95
N SER A 78 -9.74 15.33 11.96
CA SER A 78 -11.14 15.59 11.61
C SER A 78 -12.08 15.20 12.75
N ALA A 79 -11.84 14.05 13.40
CA ALA A 79 -12.61 13.62 14.56
C ALA A 79 -12.47 14.60 15.74
N LEU A 80 -11.25 15.03 16.07
CA LEU A 80 -11.03 16.01 17.15
C LEU A 80 -11.71 17.34 16.84
N ALA A 81 -11.61 17.85 15.62
CA ALA A 81 -12.26 19.09 15.21
C ALA A 81 -13.79 19.01 15.36
N THR A 82 -14.41 17.88 14.99
CA THR A 82 -15.86 17.69 15.17
C THR A 82 -16.26 17.69 16.64
N ILE A 83 -15.48 17.07 17.53
CA ILE A 83 -15.76 17.07 18.98
C ILE A 83 -15.69 18.49 19.54
N PHE A 84 -14.65 19.25 19.20
CA PHE A 84 -14.53 20.64 19.65
C PHE A 84 -15.67 21.53 19.15
N LEU A 85 -16.12 21.33 17.92
CA LEU A 85 -17.26 22.06 17.36
C LEU A 85 -18.54 21.77 18.17
N ILE A 86 -18.81 20.50 18.47
CA ILE A 86 -19.97 20.10 19.29
C ILE A 86 -19.90 20.73 20.68
N LEU A 87 -18.73 20.67 21.34
CA LEU A 87 -18.55 21.26 22.67
C LEU A 87 -18.73 22.77 22.66
N LEU A 88 -18.24 23.46 21.63
CA LEU A 88 -18.42 24.90 21.45
C LEU A 88 -19.90 25.26 21.27
N VAL A 89 -20.64 24.50 20.48
CA VAL A 89 -22.10 24.69 20.31
C VAL A 89 -22.83 24.49 21.64
N VAL A 90 -22.50 23.44 22.38
CA VAL A 90 -23.10 23.19 23.71
C VAL A 90 -22.77 24.33 24.67
N LEU A 91 -21.53 24.84 24.65
CA LEU A 91 -21.10 25.95 25.49
C LEU A 91 -21.88 27.22 25.17
N ILE A 92 -22.09 27.55 23.89
CA ILE A 92 -22.88 28.71 23.47
C ILE A 92 -24.35 28.58 23.90
N ILE A 93 -24.94 27.38 23.78
CA ILE A 93 -26.33 27.15 24.21
C ILE A 93 -26.49 27.25 25.74
N ARG A 94 -25.40 26.96 26.48
CA ARG A 94 -25.40 26.96 27.95
C ARG A 94 -24.95 28.29 28.58
N LEU A 95 -24.45 29.24 27.79
CA LEU A 95 -24.04 30.58 28.21
C LEU A 95 -25.21 31.56 28.14
#